data_AF-A0A1H3T8H3-F1
#
_entry.id   AF-A0A1H3T8H3-F1
#
_cell.length_a   1.000
_cell.length_b   1.000
_cell.length_c   1.000
_cell.angle_alpha   90.00
_cell.angle_beta   90.00
_cell.angle_gamma   90.00
#
_symmetry.space_group_name_H-M   'P 1'
#
loop_
_entity.id
_entity.type
_entity.pdbx_description
1 polymer ?
#
loop_
_entity_poly.entity_id
_entity_poly.type
_entity_poly.pdbx_seq_one_letter_code
_entity_poly.pdbx_strand_id
1 'polypeptide(L)'
;MQCRWEEALAVFDDIVEEAPSQLHLGQRPQALSSARRFVDARDAAVGLRVEALITRAQEYAHGRPRRYFAEIGEKLSRLRRAGRQREYLEDLGVYLERRALLHDDLDIEEVGKLRDDAEMAGHTVATRSGLLATILLRRSDPTETSILLDRLKTLDQASGVAGAIGFRYALAEFCDARLADDRDRLAALRQEIDRVPIRTRPWVPVECFLESAGLPVRPVPTQWLEPYNVVRRRWEEHLRAYLTRFGSKLS
;
A
#
# COMPACT_ATOMS: atom_id res chain seq x y z
N MET A 1 -13.94 12.09 14.23
CA MET A 1 -12.59 11.87 14.78
C MET A 1 -11.59 12.49 13.80
N GLN A 2 -11.18 13.72 14.05
CA GLN A 2 -10.24 14.45 13.20
C GLN A 2 -8.86 13.87 13.46
N CYS A 3 -8.17 13.41 12.42
CA CYS A 3 -6.85 12.84 12.59
C CYS A 3 -5.90 13.93 13.11
N ARG A 4 -5.24 13.68 14.24
CA ARG A 4 -4.32 14.59 14.93
C ARG A 4 -2.98 14.70 14.17
N TRP A 5 -3.01 14.83 12.83
CA TRP A 5 -1.79 14.98 12.02
C TRP A 5 -0.99 16.22 12.44
N GLU A 6 -1.67 17.34 12.69
CA GLU A 6 -1.01 18.57 13.15
C GLU A 6 -0.32 18.39 14.50
N GLU A 7 -0.88 17.61 15.40
CA GLU A 7 -0.24 17.35 16.68
C GLU A 7 0.91 16.36 16.58
N ALA A 8 0.79 15.35 15.71
CA ALA A 8 1.91 14.47 15.41
C ALA A 8 3.07 15.26 14.80
N LEU A 9 2.77 16.23 13.92
CA LEU A 9 3.76 17.14 13.35
C LEU A 9 4.39 18.04 14.43
N ALA A 10 3.59 18.59 15.34
CA ALA A 10 4.09 19.39 16.46
C ALA A 10 5.06 18.59 17.35
N VAL A 11 4.72 17.35 17.71
CA VAL A 11 5.63 16.46 18.48
C VAL A 11 6.93 16.20 17.73
N PHE A 12 6.90 16.04 16.40
CA PHE A 12 8.14 15.87 15.63
C PHE A 12 8.97 17.15 15.58
N ASP A 13 8.32 18.31 15.54
CA ASP A 13 9.01 19.60 15.58
C ASP A 13 9.72 19.79 16.93
N ASP A 14 9.04 19.50 18.05
CA ASP A 14 9.63 19.53 19.40
C ASP A 14 10.87 18.62 19.50
N ILE A 15 10.79 17.38 18.98
CA ILE A 15 11.91 16.42 18.98
C ILE A 15 13.09 16.92 18.15
N VAL A 16 12.83 17.59 17.02
CA VAL A 16 13.89 18.15 16.17
C VAL A 16 14.57 19.34 16.86
N GLU A 17 13.81 20.17 17.57
CA GLU A 17 14.35 21.27 18.38
C GLU A 17 15.25 20.75 19.51
N GLU A 18 14.84 19.69 20.20
CA GLU A 18 15.61 19.08 21.29
C GLU A 18 16.85 18.31 20.80
N ALA A 19 16.74 17.58 19.68
CA ALA A 19 17.77 16.68 19.20
C ALA A 19 17.84 16.63 17.66
N PRO A 20 18.45 17.63 16.99
CA PRO A 20 18.49 17.69 15.54
C PRO A 20 19.41 16.59 14.97
N SER A 21 18.80 15.48 14.55
CA SER A 21 19.49 14.38 13.89
C SER A 21 18.88 14.10 12.52
N GLN A 22 19.65 13.47 11.62
CA GLN A 22 19.14 13.05 10.31
C GLN A 22 17.92 12.13 10.42
N LEU A 23 17.80 11.37 11.50
CA LEU A 23 16.63 10.54 11.77
C LEU A 23 15.40 11.39 12.10
N HIS A 24 15.53 12.34 13.04
CA HIS A 24 14.42 13.17 13.52
C HIS A 24 13.95 14.15 12.44
N LEU A 25 14.89 14.80 11.73
CA LEU A 25 14.60 15.66 10.58
C LEU A 25 13.80 14.92 9.50
N GLY A 26 13.98 13.60 9.38
CA GLY A 26 13.27 12.78 8.42
C GLY A 26 11.84 12.41 8.80
N GLN A 27 11.39 12.64 10.04
CA GLN A 27 10.06 12.19 10.51
C GLN A 27 8.93 13.04 9.93
N ARG A 28 9.08 14.37 9.95
CA ARG A 28 8.10 15.32 9.40
C ARG A 28 7.73 15.05 7.94
N PRO A 29 8.67 15.00 6.98
CA PRO A 29 8.31 14.74 5.59
C PRO A 29 7.69 13.34 5.37
N GLN A 30 8.05 12.34 6.18
CA GLN A 30 7.43 11.01 6.12
C GLN A 30 5.96 11.03 6.60
N ALA A 31 5.67 11.75 7.68
CA ALA A 31 4.32 11.93 8.20
C ALA A 31 3.44 12.67 7.18
N LEU A 32 3.93 13.80 6.64
CA LEU A 32 3.25 14.56 5.58
C LEU A 32 2.98 13.69 4.34
N SER A 33 3.96 12.90 3.89
CA SER A 33 3.82 12.00 2.74
C SER A 33 2.77 10.93 2.99
N SER A 34 2.71 10.39 4.21
CA SER A 34 1.72 9.39 4.61
C SER A 34 0.31 9.97 4.67
N ALA A 35 0.19 11.23 5.11
CA ALA A 35 -1.04 12.01 5.17
C ALA A 35 -1.49 12.61 3.82
N ARG A 36 -0.80 12.28 2.72
CA ARG A 36 -1.08 12.78 1.36
C ARG A 36 -0.93 14.30 1.20
N ARG A 37 -0.13 14.94 2.06
CA ARG A 37 0.36 16.31 1.87
C ARG A 37 1.64 16.26 1.02
N PHE A 38 1.52 15.83 -0.24
CA PHE A 38 2.70 15.48 -1.04
C PHE A 38 3.58 16.68 -1.40
N VAL A 39 2.98 17.84 -1.64
CA VAL A 39 3.71 19.09 -1.87
C VAL A 39 4.54 19.44 -0.64
N ASP A 40 3.88 19.54 0.53
CA ASP A 40 4.57 19.86 1.78
C ASP A 40 5.65 18.84 2.13
N ALA A 41 5.38 17.54 1.91
CA ALA A 41 6.33 16.48 2.17
C ALA A 41 7.56 16.55 1.27
N ARG A 42 7.39 16.93 0.00
CA ARG A 42 8.50 17.11 -0.95
C ARG A 42 9.36 18.29 -0.49
N ASP A 43 8.72 19.41 -0.19
CA ASP A 43 9.41 20.66 0.15
C ASP A 43 10.16 20.51 1.50
N ALA A 44 9.55 19.83 2.47
CA ALA A 44 10.18 19.51 3.76
C ALA A 44 11.30 18.46 3.67
N ALA A 45 11.41 17.71 2.57
CA ALA A 45 12.43 16.69 2.40
C ALA A 45 13.70 17.20 1.69
N VAL A 46 13.67 18.40 1.10
CA VAL A 46 14.77 18.95 0.30
C VAL A 46 16.06 18.99 1.10
N GLY A 47 17.12 18.35 0.56
CA GLY A 47 18.44 18.33 1.19
C GLY A 47 18.57 17.35 2.35
N LEU A 48 17.52 16.58 2.67
CA LEU A 48 17.56 15.53 3.69
C LEU A 48 17.85 14.17 3.08
N ARG A 49 18.49 13.28 3.85
CA ARG A 49 18.75 11.89 3.42
C ARG A 49 17.46 11.12 3.06
N VAL A 50 16.31 11.53 3.61
CA VAL A 50 15.01 10.90 3.36
C VAL A 50 14.38 11.29 2.03
N GLU A 51 14.89 12.31 1.32
CA GLU A 51 14.31 12.85 0.08
C GLU A 51 14.03 11.76 -0.97
N ALA A 52 15.00 10.87 -1.19
CA ALA A 52 14.84 9.75 -2.13
C ALA A 52 13.73 8.77 -1.69
N LEU A 53 13.57 8.54 -0.38
CA LEU A 53 12.48 7.70 0.15
C LEU A 53 11.12 8.36 -0.12
N ILE A 54 11.00 9.66 0.19
CA ILE A 54 9.76 10.42 -0.01
C ILE A 54 9.38 10.44 -1.48
N THR A 55 10.34 10.75 -2.35
CA THR A 55 10.15 10.78 -3.80
C THR A 55 9.62 9.45 -4.32
N ARG A 56 10.28 8.33 -4.02
CA ARG A 56 9.82 7.00 -4.45
C ARG A 56 8.42 6.67 -3.95
N ALA A 57 8.13 7.03 -2.71
CA ALA A 57 6.86 6.71 -2.10
C ALA A 57 5.71 7.52 -2.73
N GLN A 58 5.96 8.79 -3.06
CA GLN A 58 5.05 9.66 -3.79
C GLN A 58 4.88 9.20 -5.24
N GLU A 59 5.96 8.88 -5.95
CA GLU A 59 5.91 8.35 -7.32
C GLU A 59 5.03 7.10 -7.40
N TYR A 60 5.22 6.16 -6.46
CA TYR A 60 4.35 4.98 -6.38
C TYR A 60 2.88 5.40 -6.23
N ALA A 61 2.55 6.31 -5.30
CA ALA A 61 1.18 6.79 -5.12
C ALA A 61 0.58 7.45 -6.37
N HIS A 62 1.42 8.03 -7.23
CA HIS A 62 1.04 8.63 -8.51
C HIS A 62 1.05 7.63 -9.69
N GLY A 63 1.13 6.33 -9.41
CA GLY A 63 1.10 5.26 -10.41
C GLY A 63 2.42 5.12 -11.19
N ARG A 64 3.56 5.53 -10.62
CA ARG A 64 4.89 5.47 -11.25
C ARG A 64 5.85 4.56 -10.49
N PRO A 65 5.69 3.23 -10.55
CA PRO A 65 6.47 2.29 -9.73
C PRO A 65 7.90 2.02 -10.26
N ARG A 66 8.28 2.56 -11.43
CA ARG A 66 9.53 2.20 -12.14
C ARG A 66 10.79 2.36 -11.27
N ARG A 67 10.94 3.51 -10.61
CA ARG A 67 12.09 3.78 -9.74
C ARG A 67 12.14 2.84 -8.54
N TYR A 68 10.98 2.52 -7.95
CA TYR A 68 10.91 1.56 -6.86
C TYR A 68 11.48 0.20 -7.28
N PHE A 69 11.05 -0.35 -8.42
CA PHE A 69 11.53 -1.64 -8.90
C PHE A 69 13.01 -1.61 -9.33
N ALA A 70 13.51 -0.48 -9.85
CA ALA A 70 14.92 -0.32 -10.17
C ALA A 70 15.84 -0.37 -8.94
N GLU A 71 15.37 0.08 -7.77
CA GLU A 71 16.21 0.25 -6.59
C GLU A 71 16.01 -0.83 -5.50
N ILE A 72 14.84 -1.48 -5.44
CA ILE A 72 14.47 -2.36 -4.33
C ILE A 72 15.36 -3.60 -4.20
N GLY A 73 15.85 -4.16 -5.31
CA GLY A 73 16.72 -5.35 -5.31
C GLY A 73 18.03 -5.12 -4.55
N GLU A 74 18.66 -3.96 -4.73
CA GLU A 74 19.87 -3.59 -3.99
C GLU A 74 19.58 -3.41 -2.50
N LYS A 75 18.46 -2.76 -2.17
CA LYS A 75 18.02 -2.57 -0.77
C LYS A 75 17.84 -3.91 -0.07
N LEU A 76 17.10 -4.85 -0.67
CA LEU A 76 16.88 -6.19 -0.13
C LEU A 76 18.20 -6.95 0.07
N SER A 77 19.08 -6.90 -0.92
CA SER A 77 20.41 -7.53 -0.86
C SER A 77 21.26 -6.96 0.27
N ARG A 78 21.21 -5.63 0.50
CA ARG A 78 21.91 -4.98 1.61
C ARG A 78 21.33 -5.37 2.97
N LEU A 79 20.00 -5.39 3.11
CA LEU A 79 19.35 -5.77 4.38
C LEU A 79 19.67 -7.21 4.76
N ARG A 80 19.61 -8.13 3.79
CA ARG A 80 19.96 -9.53 3.97
C ARG A 80 21.41 -9.70 4.40
N ARG A 81 22.37 -9.04 3.73
CA ARG A 81 23.80 -9.08 4.11
C ARG A 81 24.06 -8.50 5.49
N ALA A 82 23.30 -7.49 5.89
CA ALA A 82 23.42 -6.87 7.21
C ALA A 82 22.70 -7.64 8.34
N GLY A 83 22.07 -8.78 8.04
CA GLY A 83 21.31 -9.56 9.04
C GLY A 83 20.07 -8.84 9.57
N ARG A 84 19.58 -7.80 8.89
CA ARG A 84 18.42 -6.98 9.32
C ARG A 84 17.11 -7.67 8.93
N GLN A 85 16.85 -8.84 9.52
CA GLN A 85 15.79 -9.76 9.10
C GLN A 85 14.39 -9.13 9.15
N ARG A 86 14.06 -8.39 10.22
CA ARG A 86 12.75 -7.74 10.37
C ARG A 86 12.45 -6.80 9.20
N GLU A 87 13.39 -5.91 8.90
CA GLU A 87 13.24 -4.94 7.81
C GLU A 87 13.30 -5.60 6.43
N TYR A 88 14.11 -6.64 6.29
CA TYR A 88 14.14 -7.44 5.07
C TYR A 88 12.77 -8.06 4.79
N LEU A 89 12.11 -8.67 5.77
CA LEU A 89 10.79 -9.26 5.62
C LEU A 89 9.72 -8.20 5.28
N GLU A 90 9.79 -7.03 5.91
CA GLU A 90 8.87 -5.93 5.61
C GLU A 90 9.01 -5.44 4.16
N ASP A 91 10.25 -5.15 3.71
CA ASP A 91 10.49 -4.69 2.34
C ASP A 91 10.23 -5.78 1.30
N LEU A 92 10.56 -7.04 1.61
CA LEU A 92 10.31 -8.17 0.73
C LEU A 92 8.80 -8.37 0.55
N GLY A 93 8.02 -8.27 1.63
CA GLY A 93 6.57 -8.31 1.55
C GLY A 93 5.99 -7.23 0.64
N VAL A 94 6.41 -5.98 0.81
CA VAL A 94 5.96 -4.87 -0.04
C VAL A 94 6.41 -5.06 -1.51
N TYR A 95 7.58 -5.66 -1.73
CA TYR A 95 8.06 -5.99 -3.07
C TYR A 95 7.18 -7.03 -3.76
N LEU A 96 6.87 -8.13 -3.07
CA LEU A 96 6.07 -9.22 -3.62
C LEU A 96 4.61 -8.81 -3.86
N GLU A 97 3.96 -8.06 -2.95
CA GLU A 97 2.59 -7.60 -3.17
C GLU A 97 2.49 -6.65 -4.38
N ARG A 98 3.50 -5.80 -4.58
CA ARG A 98 3.57 -4.89 -5.74
C ARG A 98 3.87 -5.64 -7.04
N ARG A 99 4.74 -6.64 -7.00
CA ARG A 99 4.99 -7.51 -8.17
C ARG A 99 3.73 -8.26 -8.55
N ALA A 100 3.03 -8.87 -7.59
CA ALA A 100 1.79 -9.61 -7.86
C ALA A 100 0.75 -8.73 -8.59
N LEU A 101 0.63 -7.45 -8.19
CA LEU A 101 -0.28 -6.51 -8.86
C LEU A 101 0.22 -6.04 -10.24
N LEU A 102 1.51 -5.74 -10.38
CA LEU A 102 2.04 -4.95 -11.50
C LEU A 102 2.80 -5.77 -12.56
N HIS A 103 3.20 -7.00 -12.25
CA HIS A 103 4.06 -7.86 -13.08
C HIS A 103 3.54 -9.29 -13.13
N ASP A 104 3.72 -9.97 -14.26
CA ASP A 104 3.21 -11.32 -14.56
C ASP A 104 4.25 -12.43 -14.31
N ASP A 105 5.40 -12.07 -13.75
CA ASP A 105 6.60 -12.90 -13.64
C ASP A 105 6.85 -13.44 -12.22
N LEU A 106 5.90 -13.27 -11.31
CA LEU A 106 6.07 -13.66 -9.91
C LEU A 106 5.71 -15.13 -9.70
N ASP A 107 6.64 -15.88 -9.11
CA ASP A 107 6.41 -17.26 -8.71
C ASP A 107 5.74 -17.38 -7.33
N ILE A 108 4.86 -18.38 -7.19
CA ILE A 108 4.13 -18.65 -5.96
C ILE A 108 5.05 -19.18 -4.86
N GLU A 109 6.12 -19.89 -5.22
CA GLU A 109 7.10 -20.40 -4.26
C GLU A 109 7.81 -19.26 -3.52
N GLU A 110 8.12 -18.15 -4.21
CA GLU A 110 8.68 -16.94 -3.59
C GLU A 110 7.75 -16.37 -2.52
N VAL A 111 6.44 -16.35 -2.79
CA VAL A 111 5.43 -15.85 -1.86
C VAL A 111 5.20 -16.82 -0.70
N GLY A 112 5.17 -18.12 -0.97
CA GLY A 112 5.06 -19.18 0.05
C GLY A 112 6.20 -19.08 1.05
N LYS A 113 7.43 -18.98 0.57
CA LYS A 113 8.61 -18.81 1.43
C LYS A 113 8.53 -17.57 2.32
N LEU A 114 8.13 -16.42 1.76
CA LEU A 114 7.92 -15.21 2.56
C LEU A 114 6.89 -15.45 3.67
N ARG A 115 5.77 -16.12 3.36
CA ARG A 115 4.71 -16.37 4.33
C ARG A 115 5.22 -17.24 5.47
N ASP A 116 5.92 -18.32 5.18
CA ASP A 116 6.50 -19.21 6.19
C ASP A 116 7.50 -18.46 7.08
N ASP A 117 8.43 -17.71 6.49
CA ASP A 117 9.41 -16.90 7.21
C ASP A 117 8.74 -15.83 8.09
N ALA A 118 7.69 -15.18 7.58
CA ALA A 118 6.97 -14.14 8.30
C ALA A 118 6.13 -14.70 9.46
N GLU A 119 5.46 -15.84 9.26
CA GLU A 119 4.69 -16.51 10.31
C GLU A 119 5.60 -17.02 11.42
N MET A 120 6.71 -17.67 11.05
CA MET A 120 7.72 -18.14 12.01
C MET A 120 8.31 -16.98 12.84
N ALA A 121 8.49 -15.81 12.22
CA ALA A 121 9.00 -14.61 12.89
C ALA A 121 7.92 -13.79 13.62
N GLY A 122 6.64 -14.17 13.55
CA GLY A 122 5.53 -13.36 14.08
C GLY A 122 5.41 -11.98 13.44
N HIS A 123 5.84 -11.81 12.18
CA HIS A 123 5.98 -10.51 11.53
C HIS A 123 4.70 -10.07 10.80
N THR A 124 3.76 -9.46 11.54
CA THR A 124 2.41 -9.10 11.06
C THR A 124 2.36 -8.32 9.73
N VAL A 125 3.27 -7.37 9.49
CA VAL A 125 3.27 -6.61 8.21
C VAL A 125 3.60 -7.52 7.03
N ALA A 126 4.68 -8.31 7.12
CA ALA A 126 5.08 -9.26 6.09
C ALA A 126 4.04 -10.37 5.89
N THR A 127 3.40 -10.86 6.96
CA THR A 127 2.29 -11.82 6.84
C THR A 127 1.15 -11.24 6.01
N ARG A 128 0.71 -10.00 6.29
CA ARG A 128 -0.36 -9.36 5.51
C ARG A 128 0.02 -9.13 4.05
N SER A 129 1.26 -8.72 3.79
CA SER A 129 1.75 -8.56 2.41
C SER A 129 1.81 -9.89 1.66
N GLY A 130 2.22 -10.98 2.34
CA GLY A 130 2.22 -12.33 1.80
C GLY A 130 0.82 -12.82 1.45
N LEU A 131 -0.17 -12.63 2.34
CA LEU A 131 -1.57 -12.95 2.06
C LEU A 131 -2.12 -12.18 0.86
N LEU A 132 -1.88 -10.86 0.80
CA LEU A 132 -2.28 -10.04 -0.34
C LEU A 132 -1.64 -10.55 -1.64
N ALA A 133 -0.33 -10.83 -1.64
CA ALA A 133 0.37 -11.34 -2.82
C ALA A 133 -0.20 -12.70 -3.28
N THR A 134 -0.50 -13.62 -2.35
CA THR A 134 -1.15 -14.90 -2.67
C THR A 134 -2.50 -14.70 -3.35
N ILE A 135 -3.36 -13.84 -2.80
CA ILE A 135 -4.69 -13.55 -3.38
C ILE A 135 -4.55 -12.93 -4.77
N LEU A 136 -3.62 -11.99 -4.95
CA LEU A 136 -3.41 -11.31 -6.23
C LEU A 136 -2.87 -12.23 -7.34
N LEU A 137 -2.16 -13.30 -6.99
CA LEU A 137 -1.61 -14.28 -7.96
C LEU A 137 -2.67 -15.21 -8.56
N ARG A 138 -3.88 -15.28 -7.98
CA ARG A 138 -5.01 -16.09 -8.48
C ARG A 138 -4.68 -17.58 -8.71
N ARG A 139 -3.78 -18.15 -7.90
CA ARG A 139 -3.44 -19.59 -7.97
C ARG A 139 -4.22 -20.45 -6.97
N SER A 140 -4.89 -19.82 -6.00
CA SER A 140 -5.77 -20.46 -5.02
C SER A 140 -7.16 -20.71 -5.59
N ASP A 141 -7.84 -21.75 -5.10
CA ASP A 141 -9.26 -21.96 -5.40
C ASP A 141 -10.14 -20.89 -4.71
N PRO A 142 -11.44 -20.77 -5.08
CA PRO A 142 -12.32 -19.76 -4.49
C PRO A 142 -12.51 -19.90 -2.97
N THR A 143 -12.54 -21.11 -2.44
CA THR A 143 -12.71 -21.37 -1.01
C THR A 143 -11.47 -20.92 -0.24
N GLU A 144 -10.28 -21.31 -0.70
CA GLU A 144 -9.02 -20.87 -0.11
C GLU A 144 -8.90 -19.35 -0.19
N THR A 145 -9.26 -18.75 -1.33
CA THR A 145 -9.24 -17.29 -1.50
C THR A 145 -10.12 -16.58 -0.48
N SER A 146 -11.33 -17.09 -0.22
CA SER A 146 -12.23 -16.55 0.81
C SER A 146 -11.59 -16.61 2.21
N ILE A 147 -10.96 -17.74 2.57
CA ILE A 147 -10.28 -17.90 3.87
C ILE A 147 -9.12 -16.90 4.00
N LEU A 148 -8.34 -16.72 2.94
CA LEU A 148 -7.22 -15.77 2.94
C LEU A 148 -7.70 -14.31 3.05
N LEU A 149 -8.81 -13.97 2.39
CA LEU A 149 -9.45 -12.65 2.49
C LEU A 149 -9.91 -12.36 3.92
N ASP A 150 -10.61 -13.30 4.55
CA ASP A 150 -11.09 -13.17 5.93
C ASP A 150 -9.94 -13.03 6.93
N ARG A 151 -8.87 -13.82 6.74
CA ARG A 151 -7.66 -13.72 7.55
C ARG A 151 -6.99 -12.36 7.38
N LEU A 152 -6.88 -11.86 6.15
CA LEU A 152 -6.30 -10.55 5.87
C LEU A 152 -7.14 -9.43 6.47
N LYS A 153 -8.47 -9.49 6.36
CA LYS A 153 -9.41 -8.55 6.98
C LYS A 153 -9.20 -8.50 8.50
N THR A 154 -9.18 -9.67 9.13
CA THR A 154 -8.99 -9.81 10.59
C THR A 154 -7.67 -9.19 11.05
N LEU A 155 -6.56 -9.48 10.35
CA LEU A 155 -5.24 -8.92 10.68
C LEU A 155 -5.18 -7.40 10.49
N ASP A 156 -5.84 -6.88 9.46
CA ASP A 156 -5.92 -5.44 9.23
C ASP A 156 -6.74 -4.74 10.32
N GLN A 157 -7.88 -5.31 10.71
CA GLN A 157 -8.73 -4.77 11.79
C GLN A 157 -8.02 -4.81 13.14
N ALA A 158 -7.33 -5.91 13.46
CA ALA A 158 -6.56 -6.04 14.70
C ALA A 158 -5.39 -5.06 14.80
N SER A 159 -4.82 -4.66 13.66
CA SER A 159 -3.71 -3.70 13.59
C SER A 159 -4.16 -2.26 13.37
N GLY A 160 -5.45 -2.04 13.11
CA GLY A 160 -6.01 -0.77 12.63
C GLY A 160 -6.46 0.15 13.75
N VAL A 161 -6.54 1.45 13.45
CA VAL A 161 -7.18 2.42 14.34
C VAL A 161 -8.69 2.10 14.40
N ALA A 162 -9.19 1.77 15.60
CA ALA A 162 -10.60 1.50 15.86
C ALA A 162 -11.21 0.32 15.07
N GLY A 163 -10.43 -0.75 14.82
CA GLY A 163 -10.96 -1.96 14.17
C GLY A 163 -11.36 -1.77 12.70
N ALA A 164 -10.89 -0.70 12.05
CA ALA A 164 -11.15 -0.44 10.65
C ALA A 164 -10.35 -1.37 9.72
N ILE A 165 -10.89 -1.65 8.54
CA ILE A 165 -10.16 -2.38 7.50
C ILE A 165 -8.93 -1.60 7.01
N GLY A 166 -7.94 -2.32 6.49
CA GLY A 166 -6.74 -1.76 5.90
C GLY A 166 -6.77 -1.80 4.38
N PHE A 167 -5.82 -1.07 3.76
CA PHE A 167 -5.74 -0.98 2.30
C PHE A 167 -5.41 -2.33 1.64
N ARG A 168 -4.76 -3.26 2.36
CA ARG A 168 -4.37 -4.57 1.81
C ARG A 168 -5.59 -5.45 1.61
N TYR A 169 -6.42 -5.59 2.65
CA TYR A 169 -7.71 -6.26 2.50
C TYR A 169 -8.54 -5.59 1.39
N ALA A 170 -8.65 -4.25 1.41
CA ALA A 170 -9.46 -3.54 0.43
C ALA A 170 -9.00 -3.75 -1.02
N LEU A 171 -7.68 -3.79 -1.26
CA LEU A 171 -7.11 -4.10 -2.56
C LEU A 171 -7.40 -5.55 -2.98
N ALA A 172 -7.22 -6.51 -2.07
CA ALA A 172 -7.49 -7.92 -2.33
C ALA A 172 -8.97 -8.15 -2.66
N GLU A 173 -9.87 -7.63 -1.82
CA GLU A 173 -11.33 -7.73 -1.97
C GLU A 173 -11.78 -7.08 -3.28
N PHE A 174 -11.27 -5.89 -3.62
CA PHE A 174 -11.58 -5.26 -4.90
C PHE A 174 -11.20 -6.15 -6.08
N CYS A 175 -9.96 -6.63 -6.13
CA CYS A 175 -9.47 -7.43 -7.25
C CYS A 175 -10.23 -8.75 -7.39
N ASP A 176 -10.48 -9.45 -6.28
CA ASP A 176 -11.25 -10.69 -6.29
C ASP A 176 -12.70 -10.48 -6.75
N ALA A 177 -13.41 -9.51 -6.15
CA ALA A 177 -14.79 -9.20 -6.53
C ALA A 177 -14.90 -8.72 -7.98
N ARG A 178 -13.94 -7.90 -8.46
CA ARG A 178 -13.94 -7.39 -9.84
C ARG A 178 -13.75 -8.51 -10.86
N LEU A 179 -12.89 -9.48 -10.57
CA LEU A 179 -12.65 -10.65 -11.43
C LEU A 179 -13.85 -11.60 -11.44
N ALA A 180 -14.57 -11.71 -10.31
CA ALA A 180 -15.80 -12.48 -10.18
C ALA A 180 -17.04 -11.75 -10.74
N ASP A 181 -16.90 -10.51 -11.22
CA ASP A 181 -18.00 -9.61 -11.60
C ASP A 181 -19.06 -9.40 -10.50
N ASP A 182 -18.61 -9.48 -9.23
CA ASP A 182 -19.48 -9.35 -8.06
C ASP A 182 -19.64 -7.89 -7.67
N ARG A 183 -20.72 -7.29 -8.18
CA ARG A 183 -21.01 -5.87 -7.94
C ARG A 183 -21.41 -5.57 -6.50
N ASP A 184 -22.05 -6.51 -5.83
CA ASP A 184 -22.55 -6.33 -4.47
C ASP A 184 -21.39 -6.31 -3.47
N ARG A 185 -20.39 -7.19 -3.65
CA ARG A 185 -19.15 -7.15 -2.88
C ARG A 185 -18.38 -5.84 -3.08
N LEU A 186 -18.30 -5.34 -4.31
CA LEU A 186 -17.68 -4.03 -4.57
C LEU A 186 -18.43 -2.88 -3.90
N ALA A 187 -19.76 -2.91 -3.90
CA ALA A 187 -20.59 -1.92 -3.24
C ALA A 187 -20.43 -1.97 -1.71
N ALA A 188 -20.40 -3.17 -1.12
CA ALA A 188 -20.14 -3.39 0.30
C ALA A 188 -18.76 -2.87 0.71
N LEU A 189 -17.72 -3.21 -0.08
CA LEU A 189 -16.37 -2.72 0.14
C LEU A 189 -16.31 -1.19 0.14
N ARG A 190 -16.95 -0.54 -0.85
CA ARG A 190 -17.02 0.93 -0.91
C ARG A 190 -17.66 1.53 0.36
N GLN A 191 -18.74 0.92 0.88
CA GLN A 191 -19.35 1.37 2.13
C GLN A 191 -18.44 1.19 3.35
N GLU A 192 -17.69 0.09 3.43
CA GLU A 192 -16.70 -0.11 4.49
C GLU A 192 -15.60 0.95 4.44
N ILE A 193 -15.08 1.25 3.24
CA ILE A 193 -14.02 2.25 3.05
C ILE A 193 -14.50 3.65 3.41
N ASP A 194 -15.74 4.01 3.11
CA ASP A 194 -16.30 5.33 3.46
C ASP A 194 -16.33 5.59 4.98
N ARG A 195 -16.43 4.51 5.78
CA ARG A 195 -16.37 4.56 7.25
C ARG A 195 -14.95 4.64 7.80
N VAL A 196 -13.92 4.38 6.98
CA VAL A 196 -12.53 4.49 7.39
C VAL A 196 -12.21 5.96 7.70
N PRO A 197 -11.80 6.29 8.94
CA PRO A 197 -11.60 7.67 9.35
C PRO A 197 -10.38 8.33 8.69
N ILE A 198 -9.36 7.52 8.35
CA ILE A 198 -8.07 7.99 7.86
C ILE A 198 -7.62 7.08 6.72
N ARG A 199 -7.45 7.66 5.52
CA ARG A 199 -6.87 6.96 4.38
C ARG A 199 -5.52 7.56 4.02
N THR A 200 -4.45 6.87 4.42
CA THR A 200 -3.07 7.24 4.09
C THR A 200 -2.75 6.99 2.61
N ARG A 201 -1.55 7.39 2.18
CA ARG A 201 -1.06 7.22 0.81
C ARG A 201 -1.29 5.83 0.16
N PRO A 202 -1.09 4.68 0.83
CA PRO A 202 -1.32 3.36 0.23
C PRO A 202 -2.76 3.07 -0.22
N TRP A 203 -3.75 3.88 0.20
CA TRP A 203 -5.14 3.74 -0.22
C TRP A 203 -5.42 4.31 -1.62
N VAL A 204 -4.55 5.17 -2.16
CA VAL A 204 -4.76 5.82 -3.47
C VAL A 204 -5.11 4.84 -4.60
N PRO A 205 -4.44 3.68 -4.77
CA PRO A 205 -4.80 2.73 -5.81
C PRO A 205 -6.23 2.21 -5.65
N VAL A 206 -6.64 1.83 -4.44
CA VAL A 206 -7.98 1.30 -4.14
C VAL A 206 -9.07 2.31 -4.45
N GLU A 207 -8.84 3.58 -4.12
CA GLU A 207 -9.77 4.67 -4.43
C GLU A 207 -9.93 4.86 -5.95
N CYS A 208 -8.82 4.87 -6.69
CA CYS A 208 -8.86 4.97 -8.16
C CYS A 208 -9.56 3.76 -8.78
N PHE A 209 -9.35 2.56 -8.24
CA PHE A 209 -9.94 1.32 -8.73
C PHE A 209 -11.46 1.33 -8.55
N LEU A 210 -11.94 1.71 -7.36
CA LEU A 210 -13.36 1.85 -7.08
C LEU A 210 -14.03 2.94 -7.91
N GLU A 211 -13.36 4.09 -8.10
CA GLU A 211 -13.86 5.14 -8.99
C GLU A 211 -13.96 4.65 -10.44
N SER A 212 -12.98 3.90 -10.93
CA SER A 212 -13.01 3.30 -12.28
C SER A 212 -14.15 2.29 -12.47
N ALA A 213 -14.57 1.66 -11.38
CA ALA A 213 -15.74 0.78 -11.36
C ALA A 213 -17.06 1.56 -11.16
N GLY A 214 -17.07 2.90 -11.15
CA GLY A 214 -18.27 3.70 -10.90
C GLY A 214 -18.77 3.67 -9.45
N LEU A 215 -17.89 3.34 -8.49
CA LEU A 215 -18.16 3.33 -7.05
C LEU A 215 -17.21 4.29 -6.31
N PRO A 216 -17.19 5.59 -6.64
CA PRO A 216 -16.30 6.52 -5.96
C PRO A 216 -16.57 6.52 -4.45
N VAL A 217 -15.50 6.48 -3.66
CA VAL A 217 -15.55 6.69 -2.21
C VAL A 217 -15.49 8.20 -1.92
N ARG A 218 -15.85 8.58 -0.69
CA ARG A 218 -15.75 9.97 -0.22
C ARG A 218 -14.30 10.47 -0.43
N PRO A 219 -14.09 11.65 -1.02
CA PRO A 219 -12.74 12.19 -1.17
C PRO A 219 -12.12 12.50 0.20
N VAL A 220 -10.79 12.36 0.29
CA VAL A 220 -10.00 12.85 1.43
C VAL A 220 -9.12 14.01 0.98
N PRO A 221 -8.87 15.02 1.84
CA PRO A 221 -7.94 16.10 1.52
C PRO A 221 -6.58 15.55 1.07
N THR A 222 -6.15 15.92 -0.14
CA THR A 222 -4.89 15.46 -0.73
C THR A 222 -4.25 16.62 -1.50
N GLN A 223 -2.98 16.88 -1.23
CA GLN A 223 -2.17 17.81 -2.02
C GLN A 223 -1.45 17.01 -3.10
N TRP A 224 -2.01 16.97 -4.30
CA TRP A 224 -1.41 16.22 -5.40
C TRP A 224 -0.20 16.94 -6.01
N LEU A 225 0.81 16.17 -6.43
CA LEU A 225 1.95 16.71 -7.22
C LEU A 225 1.58 16.86 -8.70
N GLU A 226 0.51 16.20 -9.14
CA GLU A 226 0.00 16.19 -10.49
C GLU A 226 -1.53 16.24 -10.46
N PRO A 227 -2.21 16.67 -11.54
CA PRO A 227 -3.66 16.62 -11.60
C PRO A 227 -4.21 15.21 -11.28
N TYR A 228 -5.22 15.10 -10.40
CA TYR A 228 -5.74 13.82 -9.93
C TYR A 228 -6.24 12.92 -11.07
N ASN A 229 -6.87 13.50 -12.09
CA ASN A 229 -7.33 12.77 -13.28
C ASN A 229 -6.18 12.08 -14.05
N VAL A 230 -4.95 12.58 -13.96
CA VAL A 230 -3.76 11.92 -14.52
C VAL A 230 -3.32 10.75 -13.64
N VAL A 231 -3.32 10.94 -12.32
CA VAL A 231 -3.01 9.86 -11.35
C VAL A 231 -4.01 8.71 -11.47
N ARG A 232 -5.31 9.02 -11.48
CA ARG A 232 -6.41 8.05 -11.63
C ARG A 232 -6.21 7.21 -12.89
N ARG A 233 -6.00 7.86 -14.03
CA ARG A 233 -5.80 7.18 -15.33
C ARG A 233 -4.64 6.19 -15.31
N ARG A 234 -3.51 6.53 -14.69
CA ARG A 234 -2.36 5.61 -14.58
C ARG A 234 -2.70 4.39 -13.74
N TRP A 235 -3.40 4.58 -12.62
CA TRP A 235 -3.84 3.46 -11.81
C TRP A 235 -4.87 2.59 -12.54
N GLU A 236 -5.77 3.18 -13.32
CA GLU A 236 -6.68 2.45 -14.19
C GLU A 236 -5.97 1.62 -15.26
N GLU A 237 -4.88 2.15 -15.83
CA GLU A 237 -4.05 1.40 -16.77
C GLU A 237 -3.37 0.19 -16.11
N HIS A 238 -2.84 0.37 -14.89
CA HIS A 238 -2.29 -0.75 -14.10
C HIS A 238 -3.36 -1.79 -13.75
N LEU A 239 -4.55 -1.35 -13.34
CA LEU A 239 -5.68 -2.24 -13.07
C LEU A 239 -6.10 -3.01 -14.32
N ARG A 240 -6.21 -2.32 -15.47
CA ARG A 240 -6.54 -2.97 -16.74
C ARG A 240 -5.53 -4.04 -17.10
N ALA A 241 -4.24 -3.75 -16.96
CA ALA A 241 -3.18 -4.73 -17.22
C ALA A 241 -3.30 -5.95 -16.29
N TYR A 242 -3.55 -5.72 -15.00
CA TYR A 242 -3.79 -6.78 -14.01
C TYR A 242 -5.02 -7.64 -14.37
N LEU A 243 -6.18 -7.02 -14.64
CA LEU A 243 -7.41 -7.74 -14.98
C LEU A 243 -7.30 -8.52 -16.29
N THR A 244 -6.61 -7.94 -17.30
CA THR A 244 -6.37 -8.60 -18.59
C THR A 244 -5.57 -9.89 -18.43
N ARG A 245 -4.58 -9.90 -17.52
CA ARG A 245 -3.79 -11.10 -17.20
C ARG A 245 -4.65 -12.27 -16.73
N PHE A 246 -5.73 -11.99 -16.02
CA PHE A 246 -6.60 -12.99 -15.40
C PHE A 246 -7.99 -13.08 -16.08
N GLY A 247 -8.12 -12.58 -17.31
CA GLY A 247 -9.27 -12.86 -18.17
C GLY A 247 -10.50 -11.95 -18.00
N SER A 248 -10.42 -10.87 -17.22
CA SER A 248 -11.52 -9.89 -17.12
C SER A 248 -11.34 -8.75 -18.14
N LYS A 249 -12.31 -8.59 -19.05
CA LYS A 249 -12.40 -7.43 -19.95
C LYS A 249 -13.12 -6.30 -19.23
N LEU A 250 -12.50 -5.12 -19.12
CA LEU A 250 -13.18 -3.91 -18.68
C LEU A 250 -14.24 -3.53 -19.73
N SER A 251 -15.52 -3.72 -19.40
CA SER A 251 -16.66 -3.12 -20.11
C SER A 251 -16.92 -1.70 -19.63
#